data_AF-A0A955H6M7-F1
#
_entry.id   AF-A0A955H6M7-F1
#
_cell.length_a   1.000
_cell.length_b   1.000
_cell.length_c   1.000
_cell.angle_alpha   90.00
_cell.angle_beta   90.00
_cell.angle_gamma   90.00
#
_symmetry.space_group_name_H-M   'P 1'
#
loop_
_entity.id
_entity.type
_entity.pdbx_description
1 polymer ?
#
loop_
_entity_poly.entity_id
_entity_poly.type
_entity_poly.pdbx_seq_one_letter_code
_entity_poly.pdbx_strand_id
1 'polypeptide(L)'
;MNFLEHKNSGFLRMQKLVVLLLVVSFVFADFDTIFDWPLIRQAFAAQVTIDSTVSTNSASHTHGQASVVFISDQVGYKFYRDGTGGSGTNGTCVYSKTTDGGDNWGAGVIVDAQT
;
A
#
# COMPACT_ATOMS: atom_id res chain seq x y z
N MET A 1 -42.50 57.79 32.91
CA MET A 1 -41.49 56.75 33.16
C MET A 1 -41.60 55.64 32.10
N ASN A 2 -41.25 55.88 30.83
CA ASN A 2 -41.35 54.84 29.76
C ASN A 2 -40.12 54.77 28.84
N PHE A 3 -39.08 55.58 29.10
CA PHE A 3 -37.94 55.70 28.16
C PHE A 3 -36.80 54.70 28.45
N LEU A 4 -36.86 53.95 29.56
CA LEU A 4 -35.82 53.01 29.96
C LEU A 4 -36.09 51.56 29.50
N GLU A 5 -37.33 51.20 29.15
CA GLU A 5 -37.67 49.83 28.72
C GLU A 5 -37.22 49.51 27.29
N HIS A 6 -37.18 50.50 26.41
CA HIS A 6 -36.85 50.26 25.00
C HIS A 6 -35.35 49.99 24.76
N LYS A 7 -34.48 50.33 25.72
CA LYS A 7 -33.02 50.18 25.60
C LYS A 7 -32.54 48.77 25.94
N ASN A 8 -33.24 48.05 26.82
CA ASN A 8 -32.86 46.72 27.27
C ASN A 8 -33.25 45.60 26.28
N SER A 9 -34.31 45.80 25.49
CA SER A 9 -34.76 44.81 24.51
C SER A 9 -33.76 44.64 23.35
N GLY A 10 -33.12 45.71 22.91
CA GLY A 10 -32.06 45.67 21.90
C GLY A 10 -30.80 44.97 22.40
N PHE A 11 -30.41 45.21 23.66
CA PHE A 11 -29.24 44.58 24.28
C PHE A 11 -29.41 43.05 24.43
N LEU A 12 -30.58 42.59 24.86
CA LEU A 12 -30.92 41.16 24.96
C LEU A 12 -30.93 40.45 23.59
N ARG A 13 -31.38 41.14 22.53
CA ARG A 13 -31.36 40.60 21.16
C ARG A 13 -29.93 40.52 20.60
N MET A 14 -29.11 41.51 20.87
CA MET A 14 -27.68 41.51 20.49
C MET A 14 -26.90 40.40 21.20
N GLN A 15 -27.11 40.21 22.50
CA GLN A 15 -26.45 39.16 23.27
C GLN A 15 -26.72 37.77 22.69
N LYS A 16 -27.97 37.48 22.31
CA LYS A 16 -28.35 36.19 21.71
C LYS A 16 -27.71 35.98 20.33
N LEU A 17 -27.59 37.03 19.52
CA LEU A 17 -26.90 36.96 18.23
C LEU A 17 -25.40 36.68 18.39
N VAL A 18 -24.75 37.34 19.35
CA VAL A 18 -23.33 37.11 19.64
C VAL A 18 -23.08 35.67 20.12
N VAL A 19 -23.92 35.16 21.02
CA VAL A 19 -23.83 33.77 21.49
C VAL A 19 -24.06 32.78 20.35
N LEU A 20 -25.04 33.02 19.48
CA LEU A 20 -25.29 32.18 18.31
C LEU A 20 -24.07 32.14 17.38
N LEU A 21 -23.48 33.30 17.07
CA LEU A 21 -22.30 33.39 16.21
C LEU A 21 -21.09 32.66 16.81
N LEU A 22 -20.89 32.74 18.12
CA LEU A 22 -19.81 32.02 18.80
C LEU A 22 -19.99 30.50 18.75
N VAL A 23 -21.22 30.00 18.92
CA VAL A 23 -21.52 28.56 18.82
C VAL A 23 -21.31 28.08 17.39
N VAL A 24 -21.77 28.84 16.39
CA VAL A 24 -21.56 28.49 14.97
C VAL A 24 -20.07 28.47 14.65
N SER A 25 -19.30 29.50 15.03
CA SER A 25 -17.86 29.50 14.77
C SER A 25 -17.14 28.33 15.42
N PHE A 26 -17.55 27.93 16.63
CA PHE A 26 -16.94 26.80 17.33
C PHE A 26 -17.23 25.46 16.63
N VAL A 27 -18.45 25.25 16.15
CA VAL A 27 -18.84 24.02 15.44
C VAL A 27 -18.13 23.89 14.09
N PHE A 28 -17.91 25.01 13.40
CA PHE A 28 -17.28 25.02 12.08
C PHE A 28 -15.76 25.29 12.11
N ALA A 29 -15.16 25.51 13.29
CA ALA A 29 -13.71 25.76 13.43
C ALA A 29 -12.86 24.57 12.94
N ASP A 30 -13.38 23.35 13.10
CA ASP A 30 -12.65 22.12 12.77
C ASP A 30 -13.22 21.41 11.53
N PHE A 31 -14.02 22.11 10.70
CA PHE A 31 -14.66 21.52 9.51
C PHE A 31 -13.64 20.95 8.52
N ASP A 32 -12.43 21.51 8.48
CA ASP A 32 -11.33 21.03 7.64
C ASP A 32 -10.89 19.60 7.98
N THR A 33 -11.04 19.17 9.24
CA THR A 33 -10.67 17.81 9.68
C THR A 33 -11.70 16.74 9.30
N ILE A 34 -12.96 17.16 9.06
CA ILE A 34 -14.06 16.25 8.71
C ILE A 34 -13.97 15.83 7.23
N PHE A 35 -13.39 16.68 6.38
CA PHE A 35 -13.28 16.46 4.93
C PHE A 35 -11.90 16.05 4.46
N ASP A 36 -10.99 15.69 5.37
CA ASP A 36 -9.68 15.12 5.02
C ASP A 36 -9.86 13.66 4.57
N TRP A 37 -10.49 13.52 3.41
CA TRP A 37 -10.75 12.24 2.75
C TRP A 37 -9.40 11.62 2.40
N PRO A 38 -9.16 10.34 2.71
CA PRO A 38 -7.89 9.70 2.42
C PRO A 38 -7.61 9.79 0.92
N LEU A 39 -6.56 10.53 0.56
CA LEU A 39 -5.99 10.54 -0.78
C LEU A 39 -5.64 9.10 -1.14
N ILE A 40 -6.48 8.47 -1.97
CA ILE A 40 -6.23 7.14 -2.51
C ILE A 40 -5.00 7.29 -3.41
N ARG A 41 -3.86 6.81 -2.93
CA ARG A 41 -2.62 6.76 -3.72
C ARG A 41 -2.84 5.75 -4.84
N GLN A 42 -3.09 6.25 -6.04
CA GLN A 42 -3.17 5.42 -7.24
C GLN A 42 -1.77 4.85 -7.53
N ALA A 43 -1.61 3.54 -7.40
CA ALA A 43 -0.43 2.84 -7.85
C ALA A 43 -0.53 2.63 -9.37
N PHE A 44 0.21 3.41 -10.15
CA PHE A 44 0.40 3.13 -11.57
C PHE A 44 1.36 1.95 -11.67
N ALA A 45 0.85 0.78 -12.02
CA ALA A 45 1.68 -0.37 -12.34
C ALA A 45 2.55 0.01 -13.55
N ALA A 46 3.84 0.23 -13.32
CA ALA A 46 4.81 0.43 -14.38
C ALA A 46 4.85 -0.86 -15.21
N GLN A 47 4.24 -0.84 -16.39
CA GLN A 47 4.32 -1.94 -17.33
C GLN A 47 5.75 -2.00 -17.86
N VAL A 48 6.58 -2.84 -17.26
CA VAL A 48 7.90 -3.15 -17.78
C VAL A 48 7.70 -4.03 -19.01
N THR A 49 7.98 -3.47 -20.20
CA THR A 49 8.11 -4.24 -21.43
C THR A 49 9.20 -5.27 -21.21
N ILE A 50 8.82 -6.54 -21.13
CA ILE A 50 9.77 -7.64 -21.07
C ILE A 50 10.40 -7.73 -22.46
N ASP A 51 11.65 -7.31 -22.57
CA ASP A 51 12.47 -7.51 -23.76
C ASP A 51 12.60 -9.02 -24.01
N SER A 52 12.14 -9.46 -25.19
CA SER A 52 12.15 -10.86 -25.60
C SER A 52 13.53 -11.34 -26.06
N THR A 53 14.55 -10.49 -26.02
CA THR A 53 15.91 -10.90 -26.34
C THR A 53 16.58 -11.53 -25.11
N VAL A 54 16.87 -12.83 -25.21
CA VAL A 54 17.65 -13.55 -24.20
C VAL A 54 19.08 -13.01 -24.23
N SER A 55 19.48 -12.24 -23.21
CA SER A 55 20.88 -11.86 -23.02
C SER A 55 21.67 -13.09 -22.58
N THR A 56 22.43 -13.68 -23.51
CA THR A 56 23.30 -14.85 -23.25
C THR A 56 24.61 -14.47 -22.55
N ASN A 57 24.89 -13.17 -22.35
CA ASN A 57 26.17 -12.67 -21.86
C ASN A 57 26.08 -11.97 -20.48
N SER A 58 24.94 -12.03 -19.81
CA SER A 58 24.75 -11.40 -18.49
C SER A 58 24.99 -12.40 -17.36
N ALA A 59 26.23 -12.46 -16.85
CA ALA A 59 26.51 -12.99 -15.52
C ALA A 59 25.82 -12.19 -14.39
N SER A 60 25.21 -11.04 -14.72
CA SER A 60 24.48 -10.16 -13.79
C SER A 60 23.11 -10.68 -13.34
N HIS A 61 22.55 -11.72 -13.97
CA HIS A 61 21.23 -12.23 -13.57
C HIS A 61 21.29 -13.36 -12.54
N THR A 62 22.49 -13.86 -12.23
CA THR A 62 22.68 -14.87 -11.19
C THR A 62 22.75 -14.18 -9.82
N HIS A 63 21.60 -13.68 -9.36
CA HIS A 63 21.48 -13.17 -8.00
C HIS A 63 21.72 -14.35 -7.05
N GLY A 64 22.69 -14.22 -6.14
CA GLY A 64 22.99 -15.25 -5.13
C GLY A 64 21.88 -15.44 -4.10
N GLN A 65 20.79 -14.67 -4.20
CA GLN A 65 19.68 -14.66 -3.25
C GLN A 65 18.39 -15.14 -3.93
N ALA A 66 17.53 -15.77 -3.13
CA ALA A 66 16.23 -16.21 -3.58
C ALA A 66 15.37 -15.02 -4.00
N SER A 67 14.69 -15.14 -5.14
CA SER A 67 13.72 -14.15 -5.62
C SER A 67 12.31 -14.67 -5.41
N VAL A 68 11.39 -13.83 -4.93
CA VAL A 68 9.99 -14.20 -4.66
C VAL A 68 9.06 -13.35 -5.52
N VAL A 69 8.08 -14.00 -6.15
CA VAL A 69 7.07 -13.37 -7.00
C VAL A 69 5.69 -13.87 -6.58
N PHE A 70 4.76 -12.96 -6.34
CA PHE A 70 3.36 -13.28 -6.04
C PHE A 70 2.47 -12.99 -7.25
N ILE A 71 1.58 -13.92 -7.57
CA ILE A 71 0.54 -13.75 -8.61
C ILE A 71 -0.84 -13.47 -7.99
N SER A 72 -1.00 -13.72 -6.69
CA SER A 72 -2.11 -13.27 -5.86
C SER A 72 -1.67 -13.12 -4.42
N ASP A 73 -2.57 -12.68 -3.54
CA ASP A 73 -2.36 -12.63 -2.08
C ASP A 73 -2.07 -14.02 -1.47
N GLN A 74 -2.59 -15.09 -2.08
CA GLN A 74 -2.38 -16.46 -1.62
C GLN A 74 -1.27 -17.19 -2.38
N VAL A 75 -1.07 -16.91 -3.68
CA VAL A 75 -0.21 -17.74 -4.55
C VAL A 75 1.08 -17.02 -4.92
N GLY A 76 2.20 -17.66 -4.58
CA GLY A 76 3.55 -17.15 -4.85
C GLY A 76 4.54 -18.24 -5.26
N TYR A 77 5.63 -17.79 -5.87
CA TYR A 77 6.74 -18.62 -6.34
C TYR A 77 8.06 -18.06 -5.81
N LYS A 78 8.91 -18.93 -5.27
CA LYS A 78 10.25 -18.60 -4.80
C LYS A 78 11.25 -19.32 -5.68
N PHE A 79 12.10 -18.56 -6.37
CA PHE A 79 13.17 -19.06 -7.22
C PHE A 79 14.49 -18.97 -6.47
N TYR A 80 15.25 -20.05 -6.41
CA TYR A 80 16.52 -20.10 -5.70
C TYR A 80 17.48 -21.11 -6.33
N ARG A 81 18.75 -21.02 -5.95
CA ARG A 81 19.75 -22.03 -6.29
C ARG A 81 19.84 -23.05 -5.17
N ASP A 82 19.72 -24.32 -5.51
CA ASP A 82 19.96 -25.37 -4.54
C ASP A 82 21.47 -25.56 -4.32
N GLY A 83 21.87 -25.44 -3.05
CA GLY A 83 23.24 -25.57 -2.58
C GLY A 83 23.54 -26.92 -1.91
N THR A 84 22.58 -27.85 -1.87
CA THR A 84 22.75 -29.16 -1.19
C THR A 84 23.42 -30.25 -2.03
N GLY A 85 24.00 -29.90 -3.19
CA GLY A 85 24.64 -30.85 -4.12
C GLY A 85 26.07 -31.24 -3.76
N GLY A 86 26.25 -32.13 -2.78
CA GLY A 86 27.47 -32.94 -2.72
C GLY A 86 27.53 -33.83 -3.96
N SER A 87 28.46 -33.57 -4.88
CA SER A 87 28.64 -34.18 -6.22
C SER A 87 27.93 -33.43 -7.36
N GLY A 88 28.65 -32.55 -8.05
CA GLY A 88 28.38 -32.13 -9.44
C GLY A 88 27.17 -31.23 -9.74
N THR A 89 26.19 -31.09 -8.85
CA THR A 89 24.89 -30.43 -9.11
C THR A 89 24.69 -29.12 -8.32
N ASN A 90 25.79 -28.51 -7.88
CA ASN A 90 25.76 -27.22 -7.17
C ASN A 90 25.24 -26.10 -8.09
N GLY A 91 24.20 -25.40 -7.64
CA GLY A 91 23.69 -24.21 -8.34
C GLY A 91 22.53 -24.47 -9.30
N THR A 92 21.85 -25.61 -9.18
CA THR A 92 20.63 -25.90 -9.95
C THR A 92 19.53 -24.90 -9.61
N CYS A 93 18.88 -24.34 -10.63
CA CYS A 93 17.75 -23.43 -10.45
C CYS A 93 16.52 -24.25 -10.03
N VAL A 94 15.94 -23.88 -8.90
CA VAL A 94 14.79 -24.55 -8.31
C VAL A 94 13.72 -23.49 -8.03
N TYR A 95 12.45 -23.88 -8.13
CA TYR A 95 11.34 -23.06 -7.63
C TYR A 95 10.50 -23.82 -6.60
N SER A 96 9.98 -23.10 -5.61
CA SER A 96 8.96 -23.59 -4.68
C SER A 96 7.69 -22.73 -4.82
N LYS A 97 6.52 -23.35 -4.64
CA LYS A 97 5.21 -22.69 -4.70
C LYS A 97 4.57 -22.62 -3.31
N THR A 98 3.89 -21.51 -3.03
CA THR A 98 2.97 -21.33 -1.89
C THR A 98 1.54 -21.11 -2.38
N THR A 99 0.57 -21.48 -1.56
CA THR A 99 -0.87 -21.18 -1.74
C THR A 99 -1.50 -20.57 -0.49
N ASP A 100 -0.67 -20.10 0.45
CA ASP A 100 -1.06 -19.52 1.74
C ASP A 100 -0.27 -18.24 2.06
N GLY A 101 -0.02 -17.41 1.04
CA GLY A 101 0.61 -16.10 1.24
C GLY A 101 2.10 -16.16 1.62
N GLY A 102 2.74 -17.33 1.49
CA GLY A 102 4.15 -17.53 1.82
C GLY A 102 4.40 -18.09 3.22
N ASP A 103 3.34 -18.44 3.96
CA ASP A 103 3.46 -19.10 5.26
C ASP A 103 4.09 -20.50 5.13
N ASN A 104 3.69 -21.27 4.10
CA ASN A 104 4.29 -22.55 3.77
C ASN A 104 4.72 -22.61 2.29
N TRP A 105 5.90 -23.21 2.06
CA TRP A 105 6.45 -23.43 0.73
C TRP A 105 6.50 -24.93 0.42
N GLY A 106 5.96 -25.31 -0.74
CA GLY A 106 6.05 -26.67 -1.24
C GLY A 106 7.48 -27.09 -1.59
N ALA A 107 7.64 -28.39 -1.87
CA ALA A 107 8.90 -28.96 -2.31
C ALA A 107 9.46 -28.23 -3.53
N GLY A 108 10.79 -28.10 -3.58
CA GLY A 108 11.49 -27.49 -4.71
C GLY A 108 11.37 -28.33 -5.96
N VAL A 109 11.02 -27.69 -7.07
CA VAL A 109 10.97 -28.28 -8.41
C VAL A 109 12.12 -27.71 -9.23
N ILE A 110 12.93 -28.61 -9.80
CA ILE A 110 14.06 -28.23 -10.66
C ILE A 110 13.52 -27.59 -11.94
N VAL A 111 14.07 -26.44 -12.28
CA VAL A 111 13.87 -25.78 -13.57
C VAL A 111 14.92 -26.32 -14.53
N ASP A 112 14.64 -27.47 -15.14
CA ASP A 112 15.48 -28.10 -16.16
C ASP A 112 14.62 -28.28 -17.42
N ALA A 113 15.13 -27.74 -18.54
CA ALA A 113 14.51 -27.58 -19.85
C ALA A 113 13.34 -26.56 -19.95
N GLN A 114 13.65 -25.43 -20.61
CA GLN A 114 12.65 -24.70 -21.39
C GLN A 114 12.59 -25.35 -22.77
N THR A 115 11.47 -25.97 -23.13
CA THR A 115 11.17 -26.35 -24.52
C THR A 115 10.52 -25.19 -25.26
#